data_AF-A0A1V5P8J7-F1
#
_entry.id   AF-A0A1V5P8J7-F1
#
_cell.length_a   1.000
_cell.length_b   1.000
_cell.length_c   1.000
_cell.angle_alpha   90.00
_cell.angle_beta   90.00
_cell.angle_gamma   90.00
#
_symmetry.space_group_name_H-M   'P 1'
#
loop_
_entity.id
_entity.type
_entity.pdbx_description
1 polymer ?
#
loop_
_entity_poly.entity_id
_entity_poly.type
_entity_poly.pdbx_seq_one_letter_code
_entity_poly.pdbx_strand_id
1 'polypeptide(L)'
;MNQILAITRKELRGYFGSPMAIIFIGAFLAATLFTFFWVATFFSRGIADVRPLFQWTPVLLIFLVAALTMRQWSEEQRAGTLEILLTLPVSTVQLVLGKFLAVVALVALALALR
;
A
#
# COMPACT_ATOMS: atom_id res chain seq x y z
N MET A 1 13.87 -4.00 -19.16
CA MET A 1 12.44 -3.69 -18.86
C MET A 1 11.63 -4.92 -18.45
N ASN A 2 11.73 -6.08 -19.11
CA ASN A 2 10.95 -7.27 -18.74
C ASN A 2 11.21 -7.80 -17.32
N GLN A 3 12.43 -7.70 -16.79
CA GLN A 3 12.73 -8.21 -15.44
C GLN A 3 12.06 -7.39 -14.33
N ILE A 4 12.01 -6.06 -14.45
CA ILE A 4 11.31 -5.19 -13.49
C ILE A 4 9.82 -5.52 -13.46
N LEU A 5 9.18 -5.61 -14.63
CA LEU A 5 7.76 -5.97 -14.73
C LEU A 5 7.46 -7.39 -14.22
N ALA A 6 8.38 -8.34 -14.45
CA ALA A 6 8.25 -9.69 -13.91
C ALA A 6 8.31 -9.71 -12.37
N ILE A 7 9.22 -8.93 -11.78
CA ILE A 7 9.33 -8.75 -10.33
C ILE A 7 8.06 -8.08 -9.79
N THR A 8 7.61 -6.97 -10.37
CA THR A 8 6.39 -6.28 -9.96
C THR A 8 5.17 -7.20 -10.03
N ARG A 9 5.03 -8.03 -11.08
CA ARG A 9 3.92 -8.97 -11.23
C ARG A 9 4.00 -10.12 -10.21
N LYS A 10 5.20 -10.59 -9.88
CA LYS A 10 5.42 -11.59 -8.82
C LYS A 10 5.01 -11.03 -7.47
N GLU A 11 5.48 -9.83 -7.14
CA GLU A 11 5.17 -9.11 -5.90
C GLU A 11 3.66 -8.85 -5.78
N LEU A 12 3.03 -8.28 -6.81
CA LEU A 12 1.58 -8.05 -6.83
C LEU A 12 0.80 -9.35 -6.63
N ARG A 13 1.22 -10.45 -7.26
CA ARG A 13 0.56 -11.75 -7.07
C ARG A 13 0.76 -12.29 -5.65
N GLY A 14 1.91 -12.05 -5.04
CA GLY A 14 2.16 -12.33 -3.62
C GLY A 14 1.28 -11.49 -2.68
N TYR A 15 1.04 -10.22 -3.04
CA TYR A 15 0.11 -9.36 -2.32
C TYR A 15 -1.34 -9.81 -2.40
N PHE A 16 -1.86 -10.01 -3.61
CA PHE A 16 -3.26 -10.42 -3.81
C PHE A 16 -3.52 -11.89 -3.41
N GLY A 17 -2.49 -12.73 -3.41
CA GLY A 17 -2.57 -14.11 -2.90
C GLY A 17 -2.52 -14.20 -1.38
N SER A 18 -2.09 -13.14 -0.69
CA SER A 18 -2.05 -13.07 0.77
C SER A 18 -3.25 -12.29 1.32
N PRO A 19 -3.92 -12.77 2.39
CA PRO A 19 -5.01 -12.04 3.06
C PRO A 19 -4.59 -10.65 3.54
N MET A 20 -3.29 -10.41 3.69
CA MET A 20 -2.75 -9.19 4.27
C MET A 20 -3.01 -7.94 3.42
N ALA A 21 -2.95 -8.01 2.09
CA ALA A 21 -3.22 -6.85 1.24
C ALA A 21 -4.66 -6.35 1.44
N ILE A 22 -5.60 -7.29 1.57
CA ILE A 22 -7.01 -7.01 1.85
C ILE A 22 -7.15 -6.38 3.24
N ILE A 23 -6.42 -6.86 4.25
CA ILE A 23 -6.44 -6.28 5.60
C ILE A 23 -5.95 -4.82 5.58
N PHE A 24 -4.84 -4.52 4.90
CA PHE A 24 -4.33 -3.15 4.82
C PHE A 24 -5.28 -2.19 4.09
N ILE A 25 -5.83 -2.62 2.94
CA ILE A 25 -6.80 -1.81 2.19
C ILE A 25 -8.08 -1.64 3.00
N GLY A 26 -8.59 -2.70 3.63
CA GLY A 26 -9.78 -2.67 4.46
C GLY A 26 -9.62 -1.76 5.69
N ALA A 27 -8.46 -1.81 6.36
CA ALA A 27 -8.14 -0.92 7.47
C ALA A 27 -8.07 0.55 7.02
N PHE A 28 -7.49 0.82 5.84
CA PHE A 28 -7.45 2.18 5.27
C PHE A 28 -8.84 2.72 4.93
N LEU A 29 -9.69 1.91 4.31
CA LEU A 29 -11.08 2.26 4.03
C LEU A 29 -11.84 2.52 5.33
N ALA A 30 -11.74 1.62 6.32
CA ALA A 30 -12.37 1.77 7.62
C ALA A 30 -11.93 3.05 8.34
N ALA A 31 -10.62 3.34 8.35
CA ALA A 31 -10.08 4.57 8.93
C ALA A 31 -10.57 5.82 8.20
N THR A 32 -10.70 5.75 6.87
CA THR A 32 -11.26 6.84 6.06
C THR A 32 -12.72 7.09 6.40
N LEU A 33 -13.56 6.05 6.42
CA LEU A 33 -14.97 6.16 6.82
C LEU A 33 -15.10 6.70 8.24
N PHE A 34 -14.32 6.16 9.19
CA PHE A 34 -14.34 6.59 10.59
C PHE A 34 -14.01 8.09 10.72
N THR A 35 -12.97 8.55 10.03
CA THR A 35 -12.57 9.95 10.06
C THR A 35 -13.64 10.85 9.43
N PHE A 36 -14.27 10.39 8.35
CA PHE A 36 -15.34 11.13 7.68
C PHE A 36 -16.61 11.24 8.54
N PHE A 37 -17.06 10.15 9.15
CA PHE A 37 -18.28 10.14 9.94
C PHE A 37 -18.12 10.77 11.33
N TRP A 38 -17.01 10.50 12.01
CA TRP A 38 -16.82 10.88 13.42
C TRP A 38 -16.09 12.21 13.56
N VAL A 39 -14.93 12.38 12.90
CA VAL A 39 -14.04 13.54 13.11
C VAL A 39 -14.54 14.77 12.37
N ALA A 40 -15.07 14.62 11.15
CA ALA A 40 -15.62 15.74 10.39
C ALA A 40 -17.03 16.14 10.84
N THR A 41 -17.64 15.41 11.80
CA THR A 41 -19.02 15.58 12.26
C THR A 41 -20.00 15.81 11.11
N PHE A 42 -19.89 14.99 10.07
CA PHE A 42 -20.61 15.17 8.80
C PHE A 42 -22.13 15.30 9.02
N PHE A 43 -22.68 14.50 9.94
CA PHE A 43 -24.09 14.56 10.33
C PHE A 43 -24.51 15.84 11.06
N SER A 44 -23.61 16.52 11.77
CA SER A 44 -23.95 17.75 12.52
C SER A 44 -23.89 19.00 11.66
N ARG A 45 -23.16 18.97 10.53
CA ARG A 45 -22.96 20.14 9.67
C ARG A 45 -24.09 20.37 8.67
N GLY A 46 -24.92 19.37 8.38
CA GLY A 46 -26.05 19.50 7.44
C GLY A 46 -25.64 19.88 6.00
N ILE A 47 -24.35 19.81 5.68
CA ILE A 47 -23.77 20.22 4.39
C ILE A 47 -22.96 19.05 3.85
N ALA A 48 -23.24 18.65 2.61
CA ALA A 48 -22.49 17.60 1.91
C ALA A 48 -21.18 18.19 1.36
N ASP A 49 -20.12 18.12 2.16
CA ASP A 49 -18.80 18.64 1.80
C ASP A 49 -17.72 17.55 1.84
N VAL A 50 -16.97 17.43 0.75
CA VAL A 50 -15.87 16.47 0.59
C VAL A 50 -14.51 17.04 1.06
N ARG A 51 -14.42 18.34 1.37
CA ARG A 51 -13.16 18.98 1.83
C ARG A 51 -12.52 18.28 3.04
N PRO A 52 -13.27 17.87 4.09
CA PRO A 52 -12.67 17.16 5.23
C PRO A 52 -12.07 15.81 4.82
N LEU A 53 -12.70 15.12 3.86
CA LEU A 53 -12.20 13.86 3.33
C LEU A 53 -10.82 14.08 2.69
N PHE A 54 -10.66 15.12 1.86
CA PHE A 54 -9.37 15.46 1.26
C PHE A 54 -8.30 15.88 2.29
N GLN A 55 -8.67 16.56 3.37
CA GLN A 55 -7.72 16.99 4.41
C GLN A 55 -7.10 15.82 5.20
N TRP A 56 -7.88 14.77 5.46
CA TRP A 56 -7.42 13.62 6.24
C TRP A 56 -6.73 12.53 5.40
N THR A 57 -6.98 12.50 4.09
CA THR A 57 -6.33 11.55 3.15
C THR A 57 -4.81 11.48 3.27
N PRO A 58 -4.07 12.61 3.27
CA PRO A 58 -2.61 12.59 3.21
C PRO A 58 -2.04 11.97 4.49
N VAL A 59 -2.65 12.27 5.63
CA VAL A 59 -2.26 11.71 6.93
C VAL A 59 -2.45 10.19 6.91
N LEU A 60 -3.62 9.71 6.49
CA LEU A 60 -3.91 8.27 6.38
C LEU A 60 -2.99 7.58 5.36
N LEU A 61 -2.68 8.24 4.24
CA LEU A 61 -1.76 7.74 3.22
C LEU A 61 -0.35 7.56 3.77
N ILE A 62 0.16 8.50 4.58
CA ILE A 62 1.51 8.35 5.17
C ILE A 62 1.58 7.06 5.99
N PHE A 63 0.57 6.79 6.83
CA PHE A 63 0.51 5.54 7.60
C PHE A 63 0.40 4.31 6.71
N LEU A 64 -0.47 4.34 5.69
CA LEU A 64 -0.65 3.22 4.77
C LEU A 64 0.64 2.90 4.01
N VAL A 65 1.29 3.92 3.44
CA VAL A 65 2.54 3.79 2.67
C VAL A 65 3.66 3.30 3.58
N ALA A 66 3.81 3.85 4.78
CA ALA A 66 4.82 3.40 5.74
C ALA A 66 4.62 1.91 6.11
N ALA A 67 3.39 1.51 6.39
CA ALA A 67 3.07 0.13 6.74
C ALA A 67 3.32 -0.85 5.57
N LEU A 68 2.92 -0.48 4.34
CA LEU A 68 3.15 -1.29 3.14
C LEU A 68 4.65 -1.43 2.82
N THR A 69 5.40 -0.33 2.90
CA THR A 69 6.84 -0.33 2.57
C THR A 69 7.69 -1.08 3.59
N MET A 70 7.45 -0.90 4.89
CA MET A 70 8.18 -1.64 5.93
C MET A 70 7.93 -3.15 5.81
N ARG A 71 6.70 -3.55 5.46
CA ARG A 71 6.33 -4.95 5.29
C ARG A 71 7.06 -5.63 4.13
N GLN A 72 7.19 -4.96 2.98
CA GLN A 72 7.95 -5.48 1.82
C GLN A 72 9.35 -5.98 2.20
N TRP A 73 10.00 -5.26 3.11
CA TRP A 73 11.35 -5.55 3.54
C TRP A 73 11.36 -6.54 4.70
N SER A 74 10.47 -6.36 5.68
CA SER A 74 10.39 -7.24 6.83
C SER A 74 9.99 -8.68 6.48
N GLU A 75 9.12 -8.89 5.48
CA GLU A 75 8.72 -10.24 5.07
C GLU A 75 9.86 -10.99 4.38
N GLU A 76 10.64 -10.32 3.53
CA GLU A 76 11.83 -10.93 2.92
C GLU A 76 12.95 -11.20 3.92
N GLN A 77 13.13 -10.31 4.90
CA GLN A 77 14.10 -10.49 5.97
C GLN A 77 13.70 -11.69 6.86
N ARG A 78 12.42 -11.83 7.20
CA ARG A 78 11.91 -12.97 7.99
C ARG A 78 11.97 -14.29 7.25
N ALA A 79 11.73 -14.29 5.95
CA ALA A 79 11.70 -15.50 5.13
C ALA A 79 13.09 -15.94 4.65
N GLY A 80 14.17 -15.25 5.03
CA GLY A 80 15.55 -15.53 4.58
C GLY A 80 15.76 -15.40 3.06
N THR A 81 14.74 -14.94 2.34
CA THR A 81 14.75 -14.89 0.86
C THR A 81 15.63 -13.76 0.34
N LEU A 82 16.01 -12.83 1.23
CA LEU A 82 16.89 -11.71 0.94
C LEU A 82 18.29 -12.20 0.50
N GLU A 83 18.79 -13.28 1.11
CA GLU A 83 20.07 -13.90 0.72
C GLU A 83 20.00 -14.58 -0.66
N ILE A 84 18.86 -15.21 -0.95
CA ILE A 84 18.60 -15.84 -2.26
C ILE A 84 18.43 -14.77 -3.36
N LEU A 85 17.77 -13.65 -3.05
CA LEU A 85 17.60 -12.52 -3.97
C LEU A 85 18.93 -11.83 -4.29
N LEU A 86 19.84 -11.74 -3.32
CA LEU A 86 21.18 -11.15 -3.51
C LEU A 86 22.15 -12.06 -4.26
N THR A 87 21.91 -13.37 -4.27
CA THR A 87 22.73 -14.35 -5.01
C THR A 87 22.26 -14.55 -6.45
N LEU A 88 21.05 -14.12 -6.78
CA LEU A 88 20.53 -14.11 -8.15
C LEU A 88 21.22 -12.99 -8.97
N PRO A 89 21.46 -13.19 -10.29
CA PRO A 89 22.11 -12.20 -11.16
C PRO A 89 21.14 -11.07 -11.55
N VAL A 90 20.58 -10.38 -10.56
CA VAL A 90 19.61 -9.30 -10.71
C VAL A 90 20.17 -8.07 -10.02
N SER A 91 20.28 -6.95 -10.74
CA SER A 91 20.77 -5.72 -10.14
C SER A 91 19.85 -5.24 -9.02
N THR A 92 20.42 -4.84 -7.88
CA THR A 92 19.69 -4.32 -6.72
C THR A 92 18.73 -3.18 -7.09
N VAL A 93 19.12 -2.33 -8.05
CA VAL A 93 18.31 -1.20 -8.54
C VAL A 93 16.99 -1.68 -9.18
N GLN A 94 17.02 -2.76 -9.97
CA GLN A 94 15.82 -3.33 -10.58
C GLN A 94 14.87 -3.95 -9.55
N LEU A 95 15.43 -4.53 -8.48
CA LEU A 95 14.68 -5.06 -7.35
C LEU A 95 13.93 -3.95 -6.60
N VAL A 96 14.64 -2.86 -6.28
CA VAL A 96 14.06 -1.68 -5.62
C VAL A 96 12.97 -1.06 -6.48
N LEU A 97 13.21 -0.88 -7.79
CA LEU A 97 12.21 -0.33 -8.71
C LEU A 97 10.98 -1.25 -8.86
N GLY A 98 11.18 -2.56 -8.92
CA GLY A 98 10.08 -3.52 -9.04
C GLY A 98 9.16 -3.52 -7.83
N LYS A 99 9.74 -3.47 -6.63
CA LYS A 99 9.03 -3.33 -5.34
C LYS A 99 8.32 -2.00 -5.21
N PHE A 100 9.00 -0.90 -5.55
CA PHE A 100 8.41 0.43 -5.53
C PHE A 100 7.15 0.49 -6.41
N LEU A 101 7.22 -0.01 -7.64
CA LEU A 101 6.06 -0.06 -8.54
C LEU A 101 4.92 -0.92 -8.00
N ALA A 102 5.20 -2.02 -7.28
CA ALA A 102 4.18 -2.85 -6.67
C ALA A 102 3.43 -2.10 -5.55
N VAL A 103 4.16 -1.39 -4.68
CA VAL A 103 3.57 -0.56 -3.61
C VAL A 103 2.77 0.60 -4.20
N VAL A 104 3.29 1.27 -5.22
CA VAL A 104 2.58 2.36 -5.91
C VAL A 104 1.27 1.87 -6.52
N ALA A 105 1.26 0.71 -7.17
CA ALA A 105 0.04 0.11 -7.71
C ALA A 105 -0.99 -0.21 -6.62
N LEU A 106 -0.54 -0.71 -5.46
CA LEU A 106 -1.41 -0.98 -4.30
C LEU A 106 -2.01 0.29 -3.72
N VAL A 107 -1.22 1.34 -3.56
CA VAL A 107 -1.67 2.65 -3.08
C VAL A 107 -2.65 3.30 -4.07
N ALA A 108 -2.37 3.18 -5.37
CA ALA A 108 -3.28 3.65 -6.42
C ALA A 108 -4.63 2.90 -6.36
N LEU A 109 -4.62 1.59 -6.12
CA LEU A 109 -5.85 0.82 -5.93
C LEU A 109 -6.61 1.27 -4.67
N ALA A 110 -5.91 1.47 -3.55
CA ALA A 110 -6.51 1.93 -2.31
C ALA A 110 -7.17 3.32 -2.47
N LEU A 111 -6.57 4.20 -3.27
CA LEU A 111 -7.14 5.49 -3.61
C LEU A 111 -8.33 5.40 -4.58
N ALA A 112 -8.27 4.49 -5.55
CA ALA A 112 -9.37 4.28 -6.50
C ALA A 112 -10.62 3.65 -5.84
N LEU A 113 -10.45 2.89 -4.76
CA LEU A 113 -11.53 2.20 -4.05
C LEU A 113 -12.24 3.06 -3.00
N ARG A 114 -11.67 4.22 -2.67
CA ARG A 114 -12.11 5.12 -1.61
C ARG A 114 -13.20 6.08 -2.11
#